data_AF-Q8DQB8-F1
#
_entry.id   AF-Q8DQB8-F1
#
_cell.length_a   1.000
_cell.length_b   1.000
_cell.length_c   1.000
_cell.angle_alpha   90.00
_cell.angle_beta   90.00
_cell.angle_gamma   90.00
#
_symmetry.space_group_name_H-M   'P 1'
#
loop_
_entity.id
_entity.type
_entity.pdbx_description
1 polymer ?
#
loop_
_entity_poly.entity_id
_entity_poly.type
_entity_poly.pdbx_seq_one_letter_code
_entity_poly.pdbx_strand_id
1 'polypeptide(L)' 'MKLSYDDKVQIYELRKQGYSLEKLSNKFGINNFNIRYMIKLIDRYGIEFVKKGKNRYYSPDLKQEMIHKV' A
#
# COMPACT_ATOMS: atom_id res chain seq x y z
N MET A 1 -7.01 -0.71 -13.15
CA MET A 1 -5.54 -0.69 -13.33
C MET A 1 -4.89 -1.01 -11.99
N LYS A 2 -3.88 -1.89 -11.95
CA LYS A 2 -3.17 -2.26 -10.72
C LYS A 2 -1.77 -1.66 -10.77
N LEU A 3 -1.39 -0.88 -9.76
CA LEU A 3 -0.05 -0.32 -9.66
C LEU A 3 0.99 -1.43 -9.43
N SER A 4 2.09 -1.34 -10.16
CA SER A 4 3.30 -2.09 -9.87
C SER A 4 3.93 -1.63 -8.55
N TYR A 5 4.94 -2.35 -8.07
CA TYR A 5 5.70 -1.89 -6.91
C TYR A 5 6.40 -0.55 -7.19
N ASP A 6 7.03 -0.44 -8.35
CA ASP A 6 7.78 0.74 -8.77
C ASP A 6 6.88 1.97 -8.91
N ASP A 7 5.66 1.81 -9.45
CA ASP A 7 4.72 2.94 -9.54
C ASP A 7 4.37 3.49 -8.15
N LYS A 8 4.18 2.61 -7.16
CA LYS A 8 3.82 3.03 -5.80
C LYS A 8 4.98 3.75 -5.10
N VAL A 9 6.21 3.25 -5.29
CA VAL A 9 7.43 3.92 -4.83
C VAL A 9 7.54 5.30 -5.46
N GLN A 10 7.37 5.39 -6.78
CA GLN A 10 7.44 6.65 -7.52
C GLN A 10 6.37 7.66 -7.07
N ILE A 11 5.12 7.22 -6.84
CA ILE A 11 4.07 8.09 -6.31
C ILE A 11 4.47 8.67 -4.94
N TYR A 12 5.08 7.87 -4.07
CA TYR A 12 5.50 8.31 -2.75
C TYR A 12 6.68 9.29 -2.80
N GLU A 13 7.67 9.04 -3.64
CA GLU A 13 8.79 9.96 -3.87
C GLU A 13 8.33 11.30 -4.45
N LEU A 14 7.47 11.27 -5.47
CA LEU A 14 6.87 12.49 -6.02
C LEU A 14 6.04 13.24 -4.97
N ARG A 15 5.33 12.50 -4.10
CA ARG A 15 4.60 13.13 -3.00
C ARG A 15 5.55 13.85 -2.02
N LYS A 16 6.71 13.26 -1.70
CA LYS A 16 7.76 13.85 -0.87
C LYS A 16 8.38 15.09 -1.52
N GLN A 17 8.48 15.12 -2.85
CA GLN A 17 8.92 16.29 -3.64
C GLN A 17 7.87 17.43 -3.68
N GLY A 18 6.68 17.22 -3.13
CA GLY A 18 5.64 18.25 -3.05
C GLY A 18 4.61 18.23 -4.19
N TYR A 19 4.58 17.17 -5.01
CA TYR A 19 3.53 17.05 -6.02
C TYR A 19 2.12 16.95 -5.37
N SER A 20 1.17 17.69 -5.94
CA SER A 20 -0.24 17.64 -5.56
C SER A 20 -0.86 16.28 -5.90
N LEU A 21 -1.86 15.85 -5.12
CA LEU A 21 -2.59 14.60 -5.36
C LEU A 21 -3.24 14.56 -6.75
N GLU A 22 -3.80 15.67 -7.23
CA GLU A 22 -4.42 15.75 -8.57
C GLU A 22 -3.44 15.45 -9.70
N LYS A 23 -2.24 16.04 -9.66
CA LYS A 23 -1.17 15.73 -10.62
C LYS A 23 -0.78 14.25 -10.59
N LEU A 24 -0.70 13.64 -9.41
CA LEU A 24 -0.41 12.21 -9.27
C LEU A 24 -1.57 11.36 -9.80
N SER A 25 -2.81 11.72 -9.48
CA SER A 25 -4.02 11.04 -9.97
C SER A 25 -4.09 11.06 -11.49
N ASN A 26 -3.85 12.21 -12.12
CA ASN A 26 -3.86 12.35 -13.57
C ASN A 26 -2.70 11.60 -14.23
N LYS A 27 -1.51 11.61 -13.61
CA LYS A 27 -0.32 10.91 -14.14
C LYS A 27 -0.47 9.38 -14.10
N PHE A 28 -1.00 8.84 -13.01
CA PHE A 28 -1.10 7.39 -12.80
C PHE A 28 -2.51 6.82 -13.08
N GLY A 29 -3.48 7.67 -13.40
CA GLY A 29 -4.87 7.27 -13.66
C GLY A 29 -5.58 6.71 -12.42
N ILE A 30 -5.29 7.24 -11.22
CA ILE A 30 -5.77 6.68 -9.94
C ILE A 30 -6.44 7.74 -9.10
N ASN A 31 -7.63 7.42 -8.59
CA ASN A 31 -8.37 8.29 -7.70
C ASN A 31 -7.52 8.79 -6.52
N ASN A 32 -7.59 10.10 -6.26
CA ASN A 32 -6.99 10.79 -5.12
C ASN A 32 -7.17 10.06 -3.78
N PHE A 33 -8.33 9.44 -3.54
CA PHE A 33 -8.58 8.69 -2.29
C PHE A 33 -7.64 7.50 -2.12
N ASN A 34 -7.36 6.76 -3.20
CA ASN A 34 -6.47 5.60 -3.17
C ASN A 34 -5.02 6.03 -2.95
N ILE A 35 -4.60 7.13 -3.58
CA ILE A 35 -3.26 7.71 -3.38
C ILE A 35 -3.11 8.16 -1.92
N ARG A 36 -4.09 8.87 -1.37
CA ARG A 36 -4.08 9.30 0.04
C ARG A 36 -4.02 8.12 1.00
N TYR A 37 -4.77 7.05 0.72
CA TYR A 37 -4.73 5.84 1.52
C TYR A 37 -3.36 5.16 1.47
N MET A 38 -2.77 5.05 0.28
CA MET A 38 -1.44 4.46 0.09
C MET A 38 -0.36 5.25 0.84
N ILE A 39 -0.37 6.59 0.75
CA ILE A 39 0.58 7.45 1.48
C ILE A 39 0.46 7.21 2.98
N LYS A 40 -0.76 7.18 3.54
CA LYS A 40 -0.97 6.90 4.97
C LYS A 40 -0.39 5.55 5.42
N LEU A 41 -0.48 4.53 4.57
CA LEU A 41 0.09 3.21 4.88
C LEU A 41 1.62 3.25 4.88
N ILE A 42 2.21 3.94 3.91
CA ILE A 42 3.67 4.11 3.81
C ILE A 42 4.20 4.93 4.99
N ASP A 43 3.53 6.01 5.37
CA ASP A 43 3.93 6.84 6.49
C ASP A 43 3.91 6.05 7.82
N ARG A 44 2.99 5.08 7.95
CA ARG A 44 2.84 4.27 9.17
C ARG A 44 3.83 3.10 9.24
N TYR A 45 4.03 2.38 8.15
CA TYR A 45 4.77 1.11 8.13
C TYR A 45 6.09 1.17 7.36
N GLY A 46 6.38 2.29 6.71
CA GLY A 46 7.51 2.44 5.81
C GLY A 46 7.22 1.95 4.38
N ILE A 47 8.19 2.21 3.49
CA ILE A 47 8.08 1.90 2.07
C ILE A 47 8.12 0.40 1.78
N GLU A 48 8.75 -0.40 2.65
CA GLU A 48 8.78 -1.86 2.53
C GLU A 48 7.39 -2.50 2.58
N PHE A 49 6.40 -1.84 3.20
CA PHE A 49 5.01 -2.32 3.20
C PHE A 49 4.41 -2.40 1.80
N VAL A 50 4.87 -1.54 0.89
CA VAL A 50 4.44 -1.50 -0.51
C VAL A 50 4.91 -2.73 -1.27
N LYS A 51 6.04 -3.31 -0.83
CA LYS A 51 6.66 -4.47 -1.42
C LYS A 51 5.77 -5.67 -1.21
N LYS A 52 5.47 -6.37 -2.30
CA LYS A 52 4.67 -7.60 -2.22
C LYS A 52 5.51 -8.70 -1.56
N GLY A 53 5.29 -8.92 -0.27
CA GLY A 53 5.77 -10.10 0.43
C GLY A 53 5.05 -11.37 -0.05
N LYS A 54 5.59 -12.54 0.34
CA LYS A 54 4.87 -13.81 0.21
C LYS A 54 3.70 -13.78 1.20
N ASN A 55 2.48 -14.00 0.73
CA ASN A 55 1.34 -14.22 1.62
C ASN A 55 1.66 -15.45 2.47
N ARG A 56 1.73 -15.29 3.80
CA ARG A 56 1.88 -16.42 4.70
C ARG A 56 0.58 -17.20 4.68
N TYR A 57 0.67 -18.47 4.29
CA TYR A 57 -0.45 -19.38 4.43
C TYR A 57 -0.50 -19.85 5.89
N TYR A 58 -1.70 -19.82 6.46
CA TYR A 58 -1.99 -20.36 7.79
C TYR A 58 -3.02 -21.47 7.63
N SER A 59 -2.77 -22.63 8.26
CA SER A 59 -3.70 -23.76 8.23
C SER A 59 -5.02 -23.39 8.94
N PRO A 60 -6.13 -24.07 8.59
CA PRO A 60 -7.43 -23.87 9.26
C PRO A 60 -7.35 -24.07 10.77
N ASP A 61 -6.63 -25.11 11.23
CA ASP A 61 -6.48 -25.41 12.67
C ASP A 61 -5.76 -24.29 13.42
N LEU A 62 -4.68 -23.73 12.85
CA LEU A 62 -3.96 -22.60 13.44
C LEU A 62 -4.85 -21.35 13.53
N LYS A 63 -5.69 -21.11 12.52
CA LYS A 63 -6.63 -19.99 12.56
C LYS A 63 -7.69 -20.18 13.65
N GLN A 64 -8.24 -21.39 13.80
CA GLN A 64 -9.20 -21.71 14.86
C GLN A 64 -8.57 -21.57 16.25
N GLU A 65 -7.34 -22.05 16.44
CA GLU A 65 -6.61 -21.91 17.69
C GLU A 65 -6.39 -20.43 18.06
N MET A 66 -6.01 -19.58 17.10
CA MET A 66 -5.86 -18.13 17.31
C MET A 66 -7.19 -17.47 17.70
N ILE A 67 -8.30 -17.87 17.07
CA ILE A 67 -9.63 -17.33 17.36
C ILE A 67 -10.07 -17.70 18.78
N HIS A 68 -9.84 -18.94 19.23
CA HIS A 68 -10.21 -19.39 20.58
C HIS A 68 -9.32 -18.81 21.69
N LYS A 69 -8.15 -18.26 21.35
CA LYS A 69 -7.23 -17.62 22.30
C LYS A 69 -7.55 -16.15 22.59
N VAL A 70 -8.47 -15.54 21.83
CA VAL A 70 -8.97 -14.17 22.06
C VAL A 70 -10.04 -14.19 23.14
#